data_AF-A0A7S1TS77-F1
#
_entry.id   AF-A0A7S1TS77-F1
#
_cell.length_a   1.000
_cell.length_b   1.000
_cell.length_c   1.000
_cell.angle_alpha   90.00
_cell.angle_beta   90.00
_cell.angle_gamma   90.00
#
_symmetry.space_group_name_H-M   'P 1'
#
loop_
_entity.id
_entity.type
_entity.pdbx_description
1 polymer ?
#
loop_
_entity_poly.entity_id
_entity_poly.type
_entity_poly.pdbx_seq_one_letter_code
_entity_poly.pdbx_strand_id
1 'polypeptide(L)'
;AAEPGAKARRTPGELGYALYATAATFNHSCAPNCHWHADDTLYLSAAEAEAAPAGIPPVLEIRATRAVQEGAELAFSYANLLCTRRQRRAALQSNFFFRCACAACAESPSAEFARNVLLTATKAKRSAAGLDFDAAEAALQK
;
A
#
# COMPACT_ATOMS: atom_id res chain seq x y z
N ALA A 1 -15.46 -20.86 26.28
CA ALA A 1 -14.03 -20.49 26.34
C ALA A 1 -13.41 -20.85 25.00
N ALA A 2 -12.71 -19.91 24.36
CA ALA A 2 -12.05 -20.17 23.08
C ALA A 2 -10.63 -20.70 23.34
N GLU A 3 -10.29 -21.82 22.70
CA GLU A 3 -9.00 -22.53 22.82
C GLU A 3 -7.81 -21.65 22.38
N PRO A 4 -6.68 -21.65 23.13
CA PRO A 4 -5.47 -20.97 22.72
C PRO A 4 -4.71 -21.86 21.71
N GLY A 5 -4.73 -21.50 20.42
CA GLY A 5 -3.98 -22.23 19.40
C GLY A 5 -4.58 -22.29 17.99
N ALA A 6 -5.69 -21.58 17.73
CA ALA A 6 -6.24 -21.49 16.39
C ALA A 6 -5.22 -20.82 15.45
N LYS A 7 -4.49 -21.62 14.66
CA LYS A 7 -3.64 -21.14 13.57
C LYS A 7 -4.51 -20.28 12.67
N ALA A 8 -4.18 -18.99 12.58
CA ALA A 8 -4.89 -18.04 11.75
C ALA A 8 -5.04 -18.62 10.34
N ARG A 9 -6.28 -18.71 9.87
CA ARG A 9 -6.62 -19.25 8.56
C ARG A 9 -6.00 -18.33 7.51
N ARG A 10 -4.90 -18.77 6.87
CA ARG A 10 -4.23 -18.04 5.78
C ARG A 10 -5.24 -17.74 4.67
N THR A 11 -5.25 -16.51 4.15
CA THR A 11 -6.08 -16.18 2.99
C THR A 11 -5.39 -16.68 1.70
N PRO A 12 -6.14 -17.11 0.66
CA PRO A 12 -5.53 -17.53 -0.60
C PRO A 12 -4.69 -16.39 -1.19
N GLY A 13 -3.38 -16.61 -1.38
CA GLY A 13 -2.44 -15.63 -1.93
C GLY A 13 -1.42 -15.05 -0.94
N GLU A 14 -1.52 -15.34 0.36
CA GLU A 14 -0.50 -14.94 1.36
C GLU A 14 0.62 -15.99 1.45
N LEU A 15 1.83 -15.62 1.03
CA LEU A 15 3.02 -16.48 1.08
C LEU A 15 3.54 -16.66 2.52
N GLY A 16 3.53 -15.59 3.32
CA GLY A 16 4.02 -15.59 4.69
C GLY A 16 4.23 -14.19 5.26
N TYR A 17 4.95 -14.10 6.38
CA TYR A 17 5.36 -12.84 7.01
C TYR A 17 6.88 -12.70 6.94
N ALA A 18 7.37 -11.46 6.78
CA ALA A 18 8.79 -11.12 6.76
C ALA A 18 9.04 -9.82 7.52
N LEU A 19 10.26 -9.64 8.03
CA LEU A 19 10.68 -8.43 8.74
C LEU A 19 11.75 -7.69 7.92
N TYR A 20 11.43 -6.46 7.53
CA TYR A 20 12.34 -5.57 6.81
C TYR A 20 12.62 -4.33 7.65
N ALA A 21 13.70 -4.35 8.42
CA ALA A 21 14.01 -3.29 9.39
C ALA A 21 14.09 -1.90 8.74
N THR A 22 14.73 -1.80 7.57
CA THR A 22 14.83 -0.54 6.81
C THR A 22 13.48 -0.06 6.28
N ALA A 23 12.59 -0.97 5.88
CA ALA A 23 11.26 -0.57 5.42
C ALA A 23 10.36 -0.12 6.57
N ALA A 24 10.57 -0.66 7.77
CA ALA A 24 9.82 -0.31 8.97
C ALA A 24 10.07 1.14 9.45
N THR A 25 11.08 1.85 8.91
CA THR A 25 11.32 3.26 9.23
C THR A 25 10.46 4.23 8.43
N PHE A 26 9.80 3.77 7.35
CA PHE A 26 8.96 4.62 6.51
C PHE A 26 7.64 4.86 7.20
N ASN A 27 7.26 6.11 7.41
CA ASN A 27 5.98 6.47 8.01
C ASN A 27 4.78 6.22 7.08
N HIS A 28 3.59 6.29 7.66
CA HIS A 28 2.33 6.19 6.95
C HIS A 28 1.88 7.51 6.32
N SER A 29 1.41 7.45 5.07
CA SER A 29 0.54 8.49 4.50
C SER A 29 -0.62 7.88 3.72
N CYS A 30 -1.81 8.47 3.80
CA CYS A 30 -2.95 8.13 2.92
C CYS A 30 -2.81 8.78 1.52
N ALA A 31 -1.84 9.69 1.35
CA ALA A 31 -1.40 10.23 0.06
C ALA A 31 0.11 9.95 -0.11
N PRO A 32 0.51 8.66 -0.15
CA PRO A 32 1.91 8.27 -0.13
C PRO A 32 2.65 8.72 -1.38
N ASN A 33 3.96 8.95 -1.26
CA ASN A 33 4.87 9.16 -2.41
C ASN A 33 5.67 7.90 -2.76
N CYS A 34 5.55 6.83 -1.97
CA CYS A 34 6.17 5.54 -2.24
C CYS A 34 5.14 4.40 -2.24
N HIS A 35 5.45 3.34 -2.98
CA HIS A 35 4.74 2.06 -2.97
C HIS A 35 5.77 0.94 -2.77
N TRP A 36 5.43 -0.04 -1.94
CA TRP A 36 6.28 -1.21 -1.73
C TRP A 36 5.75 -2.41 -2.51
N HIS A 37 6.66 -3.24 -3.02
CA HIS A 37 6.37 -4.50 -3.67
C HIS A 37 7.31 -5.56 -3.11
N ALA A 38 6.77 -6.69 -2.67
CA ALA A 38 7.58 -7.85 -2.29
C ALA A 38 7.76 -8.69 -3.55
N ASP A 39 9.01 -8.85 -3.98
CA ASP A 39 9.36 -9.69 -5.11
C ASP A 39 10.02 -10.97 -4.59
N ASP A 40 9.45 -12.12 -4.97
CA ASP A 40 9.92 -13.46 -4.64
C ASP A 40 10.91 -14.02 -5.68
N THR A 41 11.21 -13.26 -6.74
CA THR A 41 12.07 -13.66 -7.86
C THR A 41 13.37 -12.88 -7.99
N LEU A 42 13.55 -11.81 -7.21
CA LEU A 42 14.67 -10.89 -7.40
C LEU A 42 15.90 -11.23 -6.55
N TYR A 43 17.03 -11.36 -7.25
CA TYR A 43 18.42 -11.29 -6.79
C TYR A 43 19.09 -12.56 -6.25
N LEU A 44 19.08 -13.66 -7.00
CA LEU A 44 20.24 -14.56 -7.06
C LEU A 44 20.35 -15.17 -8.46
N SER A 45 21.58 -15.29 -8.97
CA SER A 45 21.89 -16.20 -10.08
C SER A 45 21.54 -17.64 -9.67
N ALA A 46 21.32 -18.55 -10.64
CA ALA A 46 21.00 -19.95 -10.35
C ALA A 46 22.00 -20.60 -9.36
N ALA A 47 23.28 -20.21 -9.43
CA ALA A 47 24.33 -20.67 -8.54
C ALA A 47 24.17 -20.18 -7.09
N GLU A 48 23.73 -18.94 -6.90
CA GLU A 48 23.51 -18.37 -5.57
C GLU A 48 22.22 -18.93 -4.93
N ALA A 49 21.21 -19.26 -5.74
CA ALA A 49 19.99 -19.92 -5.30
C ALA A 49 20.25 -21.36 -4.82
N GLU A 50 21.13 -22.12 -5.51
CA GLU A 50 21.56 -23.46 -5.08
C GLU A 50 22.41 -23.44 -3.80
N ALA A 51 23.21 -22.39 -3.60
CA ALA A 51 24.08 -22.24 -2.43
C ALA A 51 23.35 -21.77 -1.16
N ALA A 52 22.10 -21.28 -1.26
CA ALA A 52 21.34 -20.76 -0.14
C ALA A 52 20.68 -21.90 0.68
N PRO A 53 21.13 -22.17 1.92
CA PRO A 53 20.68 -23.34 2.69
C PRO A 53 19.20 -23.32 3.13
N ALA A 54 18.48 -22.21 2.90
CA ALA A 54 17.07 -22.03 3.26
C ALA A 54 16.21 -21.40 2.14
N GLY A 55 16.73 -21.35 0.90
CA GLY A 55 16.11 -20.62 -0.21
C GLY A 55 16.46 -19.13 -0.24
N ILE A 56 16.01 -18.43 -1.27
CA ILE A 56 16.25 -17.00 -1.49
C ILE A 56 15.34 -16.19 -0.54
N PRO A 57 15.87 -15.28 0.30
CA PRO A 57 15.02 -14.42 1.09
C PRO A 57 14.26 -13.43 0.17
N PRO A 58 12.95 -13.22 0.39
CA PRO A 58 12.18 -12.30 -0.42
C PRO A 58 12.76 -10.87 -0.31
N VAL A 59 12.74 -10.14 -1.42
CA VAL A 59 13.23 -8.76 -1.46
C VAL A 59 12.04 -7.81 -1.44
N LEU A 60 12.07 -6.83 -0.52
CA LEU A 60 11.10 -5.75 -0.51
C LEU A 60 11.67 -4.54 -1.27
N GLU A 61 11.04 -4.22 -2.39
CA GLU A 61 11.36 -3.04 -3.16
C GLU A 61 10.41 -1.88 -2.80
N ILE A 62 10.95 -0.68 -2.61
CA ILE A 62 10.16 0.54 -2.39
C ILE A 62 10.45 1.49 -3.55
N ARG A 63 9.42 1.82 -4.33
CA ARG A 63 9.52 2.71 -5.48
C ARG A 63 8.75 4.00 -5.23
N ALA A 64 9.32 5.13 -5.65
CA ALA A 64 8.60 6.40 -5.68
C ALA A 64 7.47 6.33 -6.72
N THR A 65 6.27 6.83 -6.38
CA THR A 65 5.10 6.89 -7.27
C THR A 65 4.92 8.25 -7.93
N ARG A 66 5.74 9.23 -7.54
CA ARG A 66 5.81 10.59 -8.08
C ARG A 66 7.20 11.16 -7.85
N ALA A 67 7.52 12.29 -8.49
CA ALA A 67 8.73 13.04 -8.16
C ALA A 67 8.74 13.42 -6.67
N VAL A 68 9.89 13.22 -6.02
CA VAL A 68 10.11 13.55 -4.61
C VAL A 68 11.26 14.55 -4.54
N GLN A 69 11.03 15.67 -3.87
CA GLN A 69 12.07 16.68 -3.64
C GLN A 69 13.04 16.21 -2.56
N GLU A 70 14.30 16.62 -2.65
CA GLU A 70 15.28 16.36 -1.61
C GLU A 70 14.80 16.94 -0.26
N GLY A 71 15.01 16.18 0.81
CA GLY A 71 14.55 16.52 2.16
C GLY A 71 13.07 16.25 2.43
N ALA A 72 12.26 15.89 1.42
CA ALA A 72 10.88 15.47 1.66
C ALA A 72 10.81 14.06 2.28
N GLU A 73 9.90 13.87 3.22
CA GLU A 73 9.68 12.57 3.86
C GLU A 73 9.17 11.53 2.85
N LEU A 74 9.74 10.32 2.90
CA LEU A 74 9.26 9.16 2.15
C LEU A 74 8.25 8.37 2.99
N ALA A 75 7.08 8.12 2.41
CA ALA A 75 5.98 7.45 3.10
C ALA A 75 5.19 6.54 2.15
N PHE A 76 4.78 5.37 2.64
CA PHE A 76 3.85 4.47 1.96
C PHE A 76 2.59 4.24 2.81
N SER A 77 1.56 3.59 2.25
CA SER A 77 0.31 3.34 2.98
C SER A 77 0.37 2.02 3.75
N TYR A 78 0.01 2.04 5.04
CA TYR A 78 -0.19 0.83 5.85
C TYR A 78 -1.66 0.36 5.80
N ALA A 79 -2.55 1.23 5.32
CA ALA A 79 -3.98 0.99 5.27
C ALA A 79 -4.45 0.79 3.84
N ASN A 80 -5.60 0.13 3.68
CA ASN A 80 -6.27 0.04 2.39
C ASN A 80 -6.78 1.42 1.96
N LEU A 81 -6.20 1.98 0.89
CA LEU A 81 -6.55 3.30 0.35
C LEU A 81 -7.96 3.36 -0.25
N LEU A 82 -8.59 2.22 -0.55
CA LEU A 82 -9.97 2.14 -1.03
C LEU A 82 -11.01 2.28 0.09
N CYS A 83 -10.58 2.29 1.36
CA CYS A 83 -11.46 2.50 2.49
C CYS A 83 -11.67 3.98 2.78
N THR A 84 -12.79 4.31 3.43
CA THR A 84 -13.08 5.68 3.92
C THR A 84 -12.03 6.13 4.94
N ARG A 85 -11.84 7.44 5.10
CA ARG A 85 -10.98 8.06 6.11
C ARG A 85 -11.28 7.54 7.52
N ARG A 86 -12.57 7.34 7.85
CA ARG A 86 -13.00 6.79 9.13
C ARG A 86 -12.43 5.37 9.33
N GLN A 87 -12.59 4.50 8.32
CA GLN A 87 -12.07 3.14 8.36
C GLN A 87 -10.54 3.09 8.40
N ARG A 88 -9.86 3.92 7.59
CA ARG A 88 -8.39 4.00 7.61
C ARG A 88 -7.87 4.44 8.98
N ARG A 89 -8.44 5.49 9.57
CA ARG A 89 -8.05 5.94 10.92
C ARG A 89 -8.34 4.90 12.00
N ALA A 90 -9.46 4.19 11.92
CA ALA A 90 -9.76 3.12 12.86
C ALA A 90 -8.73 1.99 12.79
N ALA A 91 -8.36 1.54 11.58
CA ALA A 91 -7.35 0.51 11.37
C ALA A 91 -5.94 0.95 11.84
N LEU A 92 -5.58 2.21 11.58
CA LEU A 92 -4.29 2.75 12.04
C LEU A 92 -4.23 2.87 13.56
N GLN A 93 -5.32 3.30 14.19
CA GLN A 93 -5.40 3.39 15.64
C GLN A 93 -5.35 2.02 16.31
N SER A 94 -5.99 0.99 15.74
CA SER A 94 -6.02 -0.36 16.31
C SER A 94 -4.70 -1.12 16.14
N ASN A 95 -4.03 -0.94 15.00
CA ASN A 95 -2.87 -1.76 14.63
C ASN A 95 -1.52 -1.05 14.86
N PHE A 96 -1.50 0.28 14.80
CA PHE A 96 -0.28 1.09 14.86
C PHE A 96 -0.35 2.21 15.92
N PHE A 97 -1.46 2.31 16.65
CA PHE A 97 -1.63 3.20 17.81
C PHE A 97 -1.44 4.70 17.55
N PHE A 98 -1.68 5.16 16.32
CA PHE A 98 -1.65 6.59 15.97
C PHE A 98 -2.85 7.03 15.13
N ARG A 99 -3.09 8.35 15.10
CA ARG A 99 -4.11 8.98 14.28
C ARG A 99 -3.49 9.73 13.11
N CYS A 100 -3.74 9.29 11.89
CA CYS A 100 -3.22 9.94 10.68
C CYS A 100 -3.81 11.35 10.46
N ALA A 101 -2.89 12.29 10.20
CA ALA A 101 -3.15 13.71 9.94
C ALA A 101 -2.61 14.21 8.58
N CYS A 102 -2.29 13.30 7.65
CA CYS A 102 -1.81 13.67 6.31
C CYS A 102 -2.86 14.49 5.52
N ALA A 103 -2.43 15.15 4.44
CA ALA A 103 -3.29 15.98 3.57
C ALA A 103 -4.59 15.26 3.16
N ALA A 104 -4.49 13.99 2.75
CA ALA A 104 -5.64 13.16 2.38
C ALA A 104 -6.68 12.98 3.51
N CYS A 105 -6.26 13.05 4.77
CA CYS A 105 -7.13 12.96 5.93
C CYS A 105 -7.59 14.33 6.45
N ALA A 106 -6.94 15.41 6.02
CA ALA A 106 -7.31 16.80 6.30
C ALA A 106 -8.35 17.34 5.30
N GLU A 107 -8.46 16.72 4.12
CA GLU A 107 -9.47 17.03 3.11
C GLU A 107 -10.92 17.00 3.62
N SER A 108 -11.77 17.76 2.93
CA SER A 108 -13.22 17.80 3.16
C SER A 108 -13.87 16.46 2.76
N PRO A 109 -15.05 16.12 3.32
CA PRO A 109 -15.78 14.92 2.95
C PRO A 109 -16.07 14.80 1.44
N SER A 110 -16.32 15.93 0.77
CA SER A 110 -16.58 15.96 -0.68
C SER A 110 -15.34 15.61 -1.50
N ALA A 111 -14.17 16.16 -1.15
CA ALA A 111 -12.91 15.83 -1.80
C ALA A 111 -12.51 14.36 -1.55
N GLU A 112 -12.76 13.87 -0.33
CA GLU A 112 -12.56 12.46 0.02
C GLU A 112 -13.43 11.53 -0.85
N PHE A 113 -14.70 11.88 -1.05
CA PHE A 113 -15.63 11.12 -1.87
C PHE A 113 -15.16 11.06 -3.33
N ALA A 114 -14.82 12.20 -3.93
CA ALA A 114 -14.32 12.25 -5.31
C ALA A 114 -13.09 11.36 -5.52
N ARG A 115 -12.12 11.41 -4.60
CA ARG A 115 -10.94 10.52 -4.64
C ARG A 115 -11.32 9.05 -4.53
N ASN A 116 -12.22 8.68 -3.62
CA ASN A 116 -12.63 7.28 -3.45
C ASN A 116 -13.37 6.76 -4.70
N VAL A 117 -14.14 7.60 -5.38
CA VAL A 117 -14.79 7.27 -6.66
C VAL A 117 -13.75 7.04 -7.75
N LEU A 118 -12.74 7.90 -7.88
CA LEU A 118 -11.65 7.71 -8.84
C LEU A 118 -10.87 6.42 -8.60
N LEU A 119 -10.54 6.11 -7.34
CA LEU A 119 -9.79 4.91 -6.97
C LEU A 119 -10.59 3.61 -7.20
N THR A 120 -11.91 3.63 -6.98
CA THR A 120 -12.77 2.47 -7.26
C THR A 120 -13.03 2.32 -8.76
N ALA A 121 -13.23 3.42 -9.48
CA ALA A 121 -13.39 3.40 -10.94
C ALA A 121 -12.13 2.87 -11.65
N THR A 122 -10.93 3.25 -11.19
CA THR A 122 -9.66 2.74 -11.75
C THR A 122 -9.44 1.25 -11.48
N LYS A 123 -9.87 0.72 -10.33
CA LYS A 123 -9.87 -0.74 -10.06
C LYS A 123 -10.83 -1.49 -10.99
N ALA A 124 -12.02 -0.95 -11.24
CA ALA A 124 -12.99 -1.52 -12.19
C ALA A 124 -12.49 -1.46 -13.65
N LYS A 125 -11.64 -0.49 -13.99
CA LYS A 125 -11.05 -0.33 -15.33
C LYS A 125 -9.90 -1.30 -15.64
N ARG A 126 -9.23 -1.90 -14.64
CA ARG A 126 -8.27 -3.00 -14.92
C ARG A 126 -8.96 -4.26 -15.46
N SER A 127 -10.29 -4.37 -15.35
CA SER A 127 -11.10 -5.38 -16.02
C SER A 127 -11.76 -4.93 -17.34
N ALA A 128 -11.63 -3.65 -17.73
CA ALA A 128 -12.28 -3.13 -18.94
C ALA A 128 -11.34 -2.16 -19.68
N ALA A 129 -10.81 -2.61 -20.81
CA ALA A 129 -9.94 -1.83 -21.68
C ALA A 129 -10.58 -0.50 -22.13
N GLY A 130 -9.80 0.57 -22.09
CA GLY A 130 -10.03 1.82 -22.84
C GLY A 130 -10.92 2.85 -22.17
N LEU A 131 -10.34 3.81 -21.44
CA LEU A 131 -10.92 5.14 -21.27
C LEU A 131 -9.82 6.20 -21.21
N ASP A 132 -10.09 7.31 -21.90
CA ASP A 132 -9.27 8.51 -22.02
C ASP A 132 -9.19 9.27 -20.68
N PHE A 133 -7.96 9.57 -20.25
CA PHE A 133 -7.66 10.21 -18.97
C PHE A 133 -7.95 11.72 -19.00
N ASP A 134 -7.90 12.35 -20.17
CA ASP A 134 -8.09 13.80 -20.33
C ASP A 134 -9.55 14.20 -20.03
N ALA A 135 -10.51 13.34 -20.37
CA ALA A 135 -11.93 13.54 -20.10
C ALA A 135 -12.26 13.45 -18.60
N ALA A 136 -11.54 12.61 -17.84
CA ALA A 136 -11.77 12.46 -16.41
C ALA A 136 -11.20 13.65 -15.62
N GLU A 137 -10.07 14.20 -16.04
CA GLU A 137 -9.46 15.39 -15.44
C GLU A 137 -10.30 16.65 -15.71
N ALA A 138 -10.86 16.80 -16.91
CA ALA A 138 -11.76 17.90 -17.26
C ALA A 138 -13.07 17.93 -16.43
N ALA A 139 -13.52 16.77 -15.94
CA ALA A 139 -14.72 16.68 -15.10
C ALA A 139 -14.48 17.09 -13.63
N LEU A 140 -13.22 17.13 -13.18
CA LEU A 140 -12.84 17.54 -11.82
C LEU A 140 -12.63 19.05 -11.67
N GLN A 141 -12.56 19.80 -12.78
CA GLN A 141 -12.33 21.24 -12.78
C GLN A 141 -13.64 22.05 -12.94
N LYS A 142 -14.80 21.41 -12.88
CA LYS A 142 -16.14 22.04 -12.87
C LYS A 142 -16.81 21.87 -11.52
#